data_AF-A0A7X3PW05-F1
#
_entry.id   AF-A0A7X3PW05-F1
#
_cell.length_a   1.000
_cell.length_b   1.000
_cell.length_c   1.000
_cell.angle_alpha   90.00
_cell.angle_beta   90.00
_cell.angle_gamma   90.00
#
_symmetry.space_group_name_H-M   'P 1'
#
loop_
_entity.id
_entity.type
_entity.pdbx_description
1 polymer ?
#
loop_
_entity_poly.entity_id
_entity_poly.type
_entity_poly.pdbx_seq_one_letter_code
_entity_poly.pdbx_strand_id
1 'polypeptide(L)' 'GGSWERRMKENPAQIQAFIDANIPFGRFGTPEEVADVVAFLASDRAQWVTGACINVDGGQSKSNI' A
#
# COMPACT_ATOMS: atom_id res chain seq x y z
N GLY A 1 14.46 4.50 -2.10
CA GLY A 1 15.51 4.71 -1.08
C GLY A 1 14.96 4.72 0.35
N GLY A 2 14.19 3.71 0.76
CA GLY A 2 13.50 3.69 2.07
C GLY A 2 14.05 2.66 3.06
N SER A 3 13.56 2.69 4.31
CA SER A 3 13.89 1.66 5.31
C SER A 3 13.53 0.25 4.85
N TRP A 4 12.47 0.10 4.04
CA TRP A 4 12.04 -1.16 3.45
C TRP A 4 12.98 -1.71 2.38
N GLU A 5 13.49 -0.86 1.48
CA GLU A 5 14.51 -1.27 0.51
C GLU A 5 15.78 -1.75 1.18
N ARG A 6 16.20 -1.10 2.28
CA ARG A 6 17.34 -1.56 3.07
C ARG A 6 17.08 -2.97 3.63
N ARG A 7 15.92 -3.18 4.26
CA ARG A 7 15.55 -4.49 4.82
C ARG A 7 15.44 -5.59 3.78
N MET A 8 14.95 -5.29 2.57
CA MET A 8 14.95 -6.24 1.45
C MET A 8 16.35 -6.68 1.06
N LYS A 9 17.32 -5.76 1.06
CA LYS A 9 18.72 -6.07 0.73
C LYS A 9 19.40 -6.87 1.84
N GLU A 10 19.13 -6.53 3.10
CA GLU A 10 19.76 -7.16 4.26
C GLU A 10 19.22 -8.57 4.53
N ASN A 11 17.90 -8.79 4.39
CA ASN A 11 17.29 -10.09 4.67
C ASN A 11 16.08 -10.38 3.75
N PRO A 12 16.32 -10.75 2.48
CA PRO A 12 15.25 -10.92 1.49
C PRO A 12 14.28 -12.05 1.84
N ALA A 13 14.77 -13.16 2.42
CA ALA A 13 13.92 -14.29 2.81
C ALA A 13 12.93 -13.91 3.93
N GLN A 14 13.39 -13.14 4.92
CA GLN A 14 12.53 -12.65 5.99
C GLN A 14 11.47 -11.69 5.45
N ILE A 15 11.84 -10.82 4.51
CA ILE A 15 10.88 -9.91 3.88
C ILE A 15 9.87 -10.66 3.04
N GLN A 16 10.28 -11.68 2.27
CA GLN A 16 9.34 -12.49 1.51
C GLN A 16 8.33 -13.19 2.44
N ALA A 17 8.80 -13.79 3.53
CA ALA A 17 7.91 -14.40 4.52
C ALA A 17 6.94 -13.39 5.17
N PHE A 18 7.39 -12.16 5.39
CA PHE A 18 6.50 -11.09 5.86
C PHE A 18 5.43 -10.74 4.82
N ILE A 19 5.81 -10.59 3.55
CA ILE A 19 4.89 -10.30 2.45
C ILE A 19 3.83 -11.40 2.36
N ASP A 20 4.26 -12.67 2.30
CA ASP A 20 3.36 -13.81 2.14
C ASP A 20 2.36 -13.92 3.29
N ALA A 21 2.77 -13.57 4.51
CA ALA A 21 1.93 -13.65 5.69
C ALA A 21 1.00 -12.43 5.90
N ASN A 22 1.38 -11.25 5.39
CA ASN A 22 0.72 -10.00 5.77
C ASN A 22 0.13 -9.22 4.60
N ILE A 23 0.57 -9.43 3.36
CA ILE A 23 0.12 -8.65 2.21
C ILE A 23 -0.55 -9.61 1.22
N PRO A 24 -1.89 -9.67 1.18
CA PRO A 24 -2.63 -10.51 0.24
C PRO A 24 -2.23 -10.33 -1.23
N PHE A 25 -1.79 -9.14 -1.62
CA PHE A 25 -1.30 -8.87 -2.97
C PHE A 25 0.07 -9.50 -3.28
N GLY A 26 0.76 -10.09 -2.30
CA GLY A 26 1.99 -10.84 -2.49
C GLY A 26 3.21 -9.98 -2.85
N ARG A 27 3.11 -8.65 -2.74
CA ARG A 27 4.22 -7.72 -2.98
C ARG A 27 4.00 -6.39 -2.29
N PHE A 28 5.07 -5.61 -2.16
CA PHE A 28 4.94 -4.19 -1.86
C PHE A 28 4.34 -3.43 -3.06
N GLY A 29 3.57 -2.40 -2.74
CA GLY A 29 3.06 -1.44 -3.71
C GLY A 29 4.16 -0.55 -4.29
N THR A 30 3.90 0.06 -5.44
CA THR A 30 4.75 1.12 -5.99
C THR A 30 4.23 2.49 -5.58
N PRO A 31 5.06 3.55 -5.60
CA PRO A 31 4.61 4.91 -5.34
C PRO A 31 3.47 5.36 -6.28
N GLU A 32 3.48 4.89 -7.53
CA GLU A 32 2.48 5.22 -8.54
C GLU A 32 1.09 4.70 -8.16
N GLU A 33 1.01 3.50 -7.57
CA GLU A 33 -0.29 2.94 -7.12
C GLU A 33 -0.94 3.78 -6.02
N VAL A 34 -0.12 4.42 -5.16
CA VAL A 34 -0.62 5.40 -4.18
C VAL A 34 -1.00 6.71 -4.87
N ALA A 35 -0.15 7.17 -5.80
CA ALA A 35 -0.39 8.41 -6.54
C ALA A 35 -1.68 8.37 -7.36
N ASP A 36 -2.03 7.22 -7.95
CA ASP A 36 -3.25 7.04 -8.74
C ASP A 36 -4.52 7.22 -7.87
N VAL A 37 -4.52 6.68 -6.64
CA VAL A 37 -5.63 6.88 -5.70
C VAL A 37 -5.71 8.34 -5.26
N VAL A 38 -4.56 8.98 -4.99
CA VAL A 38 -4.50 10.42 -4.66
C VAL A 38 -5.03 11.26 -5.82
N ALA A 39 -4.65 10.95 -7.06
CA ALA A 39 -5.10 11.65 -8.25
C ALA A 39 -6.61 11.50 -8.47
N PHE A 40 -7.16 10.32 -8.21
CA PHE A 40 -8.62 10.12 -8.20
C PHE A 40 -9.30 10.99 -7.15
N LEU A 41 -8.82 10.96 -5.91
CA LEU A 41 -9.39 11.74 -4.80
C LEU A 41 -9.29 13.25 -4.99
N ALA A 42 -8.25 13.72 -5.68
CA ALA A 42 -8.07 15.13 -6.01
C ALA A 42 -8.90 15.59 -7.23
N SER A 43 -9.57 14.66 -7.93
CA SER A 43 -10.34 14.98 -9.14
C SER A 43 -11.83 15.21 -8.85
N ASP A 44 -12.53 15.84 -9.80
CA ASP A 44 -13.99 16.03 -9.75
C ASP A 44 -14.79 14.72 -9.66
N ARG A 45 -14.15 13.58 -9.99
CA ARG A 45 -14.78 12.24 -9.88
C ARG A 45 -15.03 11.84 -8.42
N ALA A 46 -14.30 12.42 -7.48
CA ALA A 46 -14.43 12.15 -6.05
C ALA A 46 -15.23 13.24 -5.31
N GLN A 47 -16.01 14.08 -6.01
CA GLN A 47 -16.71 15.25 -5.42
C GLN A 47 -17.64 14.97 -4.23
N TRP A 48 -18.02 13.70 -4.01
CA TRP A 48 -18.86 13.29 -2.89
C TRP A 48 -18.13 12.43 -1.84
N VAL A 49 -16.81 12.29 -1.97
CA VAL A 49 -15.96 11.55 -1.04
C VAL A 49 -15.35 12.53 -0.05
N THR A 50 -15.77 12.46 1.22
CA THR A 50 -15.23 13.29 2.30
C THR A 50 -15.31 12.54 3.63
N GLY A 51 -14.40 12.86 4.56
CA GLY A 51 -14.35 12.24 5.90
C GLY A 51 -13.97 10.76 5.93
N ALA A 52 -13.53 10.18 4.80
CA ALA A 52 -13.16 8.78 4.69
C ALA A 52 -11.63 8.58 4.75
N CYS A 53 -11.21 7.48 5.37
CA CYS A 53 -9.85 6.97 5.27
C CYS A 53 -9.82 5.82 4.24
N ILE A 54 -8.96 5.92 3.23
CA ILE A 54 -8.83 4.88 2.20
C ILE A 54 -7.46 4.22 2.34
N ASN A 55 -7.47 2.91 2.58
CA ASN A 55 -6.26 2.11 2.65
C ASN A 55 -5.75 1.79 1.24
N VAL A 56 -4.48 2.09 0.99
CA VAL A 56 -3.78 1.76 -0.27
C VAL A 56 -2.53 0.95 0.08
N ASP A 57 -2.74 -0.29 0.52
CA ASP A 57 -1.70 -1.10 1.17
C ASP A 57 -1.68 -2.56 0.74
N GLY A 58 -2.31 -2.90 -0.39
CA GLY A 58 -2.35 -4.28 -0.91
C GLY A 58 -3.09 -5.27 0.00
N GLY A 59 -3.95 -4.77 0.91
CA GLY A 59 -4.69 -5.58 1.88
C GLY A 59 -3.91 -5.86 3.17
N GLN A 60 -2.82 -5.14 3.41
CA GLN A 60 -2.01 -5.33 4.61
C GLN A 60 -2.79 -4.99 5.88
N SER A 61 -3.57 -3.92 5.86
CA SER A 61 -4.47 -3.61 6.96
C SER A 61 -5.71 -4.49 6.87
N LYS A 62 -6.05 -5.14 7.99
CA LYS A 62 -7.33 -5.84 8.17
C LYS A 62 -8.42 -4.83 8.52
N SER A 63 -8.70 -3.92 7.58
CA SER A 63 -9.75 -2.93 7.79
C SER A 63 -11.11 -3.63 7.73
N ASN A 64 -11.95 -3.37 8.73
CA ASN A 64 -13.38 -3.75 8.73
C ASN A 64 -14.28 -2.58 8.32
N ILE A 65 -13.70 -1.47 7.84
CA ILE A 65 -14.48 -0.37 7.25
C ILE A 65 -15.00 -0.75 5.87
#